data_AF-A0A9W6U0D3-F1
#
_entry.id   AF-A0A9W6U0D3-F1
#
_cell.length_a   1.000
_cell.length_b   1.000
_cell.length_c   1.000
_cell.angle_alpha   90.00
_cell.angle_beta   90.00
_cell.angle_gamma   90.00
#
_symmetry.space_group_name_H-M   'P 1'
#
loop_
_entity.id
_entity.type
_entity.pdbx_description
1 polymer ?
#
loop_
_entity_poly.entity_id
_entity_poly.type
_entity_poly.pdbx_seq_one_letter_code
_entity_poly.pdbx_strand_id
1 'polypeptide(L)'
;MTDGVRGGAVHQPFPVPPMLNPIENVFSVFKSEVKAFLAAKRDEILRIPPNQTKAAHYASYLLRAAKYSMSVKVTSDLCDTQAAHTLSFHAAALDENDMLIGS
;
A
#
# COMPACT_ATOMS: atom_id res chain seq x y z
N MET A 1 -31.57 5.37 19.97
CA MET A 1 -30.70 4.51 19.13
C MET A 1 -30.71 5.11 17.73
N THR A 2 -29.70 5.91 17.39
CA THR A 2 -29.58 6.52 16.06
C THR A 2 -28.48 5.81 15.31
N ASP A 3 -28.86 5.04 14.29
CA ASP A 3 -27.96 4.56 13.24
C ASP A 3 -27.39 5.79 12.51
N GLY A 4 -26.10 6.04 12.72
CA GLY A 4 -25.36 7.07 12.01
C GLY A 4 -24.91 6.54 10.67
N VAL A 5 -25.71 6.75 9.63
CA VAL A 5 -25.25 6.59 8.23
C VAL A 5 -24.12 7.60 8.01
N ARG A 6 -22.89 7.09 7.93
CA ARG A 6 -21.69 7.89 7.64
C ARG A 6 -21.78 8.35 6.18
N GLY A 7 -22.30 9.56 5.97
CA GLY A 7 -22.29 10.24 4.67
C GLY A 7 -20.86 10.57 4.27
N GLY A 8 -20.16 9.64 3.66
CA GLY A 8 -18.89 9.91 2.98
C GLY A 8 -19.19 10.53 1.62
N ALA A 9 -18.69 11.74 1.36
CA ALA A 9 -18.64 12.27 0.00
C ALA A 9 -17.73 11.35 -0.83
N VAL A 10 -18.31 10.60 -1.75
CA VAL A 10 -17.55 9.83 -2.73
C VAL A 10 -17.04 10.81 -3.77
N HIS A 11 -15.73 11.07 -3.80
CA HIS A 11 -15.11 11.79 -4.91
C HIS A 11 -15.40 11.02 -6.22
N GLN A 12 -15.90 11.71 -7.24
CA GLN A 12 -16.25 11.07 -8.51
C GLN A 12 -15.05 10.32 -9.11
N PRO A 13 -15.25 9.11 -9.67
CA PRO A 13 -14.19 8.23 -10.13
C PRO A 13 -13.70 8.67 -11.52
N PHE A 14 -13.12 9.86 -11.63
CA PHE A 14 -12.18 10.10 -12.71
C PHE A 14 -10.96 9.20 -12.47
N PRO A 15 -10.28 8.66 -13.51
CA PRO A 15 -9.05 7.90 -13.33
C PRO A 15 -8.04 8.76 -12.57
N VAL A 16 -7.88 8.51 -11.27
CA VAL A 16 -6.87 9.19 -10.47
C VAL A 16 -5.55 8.54 -10.87
N PRO A 17 -4.61 9.28 -11.50
CA PRO A 17 -3.31 8.70 -11.81
C PRO A 17 -2.66 8.23 -10.50
N PRO A 18 -1.90 7.12 -10.50
CA PRO A 18 -1.37 6.52 -9.29
C PRO A 18 -0.55 7.50 -8.43
N MET A 19 0.07 8.52 -9.04
CA MET A 19 0.79 9.58 -8.33
C MET A 19 -0.11 10.46 -7.45
N LEU A 20 -1.40 10.54 -7.78
CA LEU A 20 -2.42 11.30 -7.06
C LEU A 20 -3.23 10.44 -6.08
N ASN A 21 -2.85 9.18 -5.88
CA ASN A 21 -3.46 8.32 -4.88
C ASN A 21 -2.45 7.98 -3.76
N PRO A 22 -2.57 8.57 -2.55
CA PRO A 22 -1.58 8.39 -1.49
C PRO A 22 -1.48 6.94 -0.99
N ILE A 23 -2.49 6.10 -1.25
CA ILE A 23 -2.45 4.68 -0.87
C ILE A 23 -1.33 3.92 -1.60
N GLU A 24 -0.95 4.35 -2.81
CA GLU A 24 0.11 3.70 -3.59
C GLU A 24 1.48 3.84 -2.91
N ASN A 25 1.73 4.97 -2.27
CA ASN A 25 2.96 5.20 -1.51
C ASN A 25 2.97 4.36 -0.23
N VAL A 26 1.83 4.27 0.48
CA VAL A 26 1.68 3.39 1.65
C VAL A 26 1.89 1.93 1.26
N PHE A 27 1.31 1.48 0.14
CA PHE A 27 1.52 0.13 -0.39
C PHE A 27 2.97 -0.12 -0.79
N SER A 28 3.70 0.88 -1.26
CA SER A 28 5.11 0.73 -1.57
C SER A 28 5.95 0.46 -0.31
N VAL A 29 5.69 1.19 0.78
CA VAL A 29 6.32 0.92 2.09
C VAL A 29 5.96 -0.47 2.60
N PHE A 30 4.67 -0.82 2.56
CA PHE A 30 4.18 -2.14 2.95
C PHE A 30 4.88 -3.27 2.18
N LYS A 31 4.91 -3.20 0.84
CA LYS A 31 5.55 -4.20 -0.02
C LYS A 31 7.04 -4.33 0.26
N SER A 32 7.72 -3.21 0.50
CA SER A 32 9.15 -3.21 0.85
C SER A 32 9.41 -3.97 2.15
N GLU A 33 8.58 -3.77 3.17
CA GLU A 33 8.73 -4.46 4.45
C GLU A 33 8.38 -5.95 4.34
N VAL A 34 7.34 -6.32 3.59
CA VAL A 34 7.04 -7.73 3.26
C VAL A 34 8.26 -8.39 2.63
N LYS A 35 8.91 -7.72 1.67
CA LYS A 35 10.12 -8.22 1.01
C LYS A 35 11.28 -8.37 2.00
N ALA A 36 11.49 -7.39 2.87
CA ALA A 36 12.54 -7.42 3.90
C ALA A 36 12.33 -8.59 4.89
N PHE A 37 11.10 -8.80 5.35
CA PHE A 37 10.75 -9.91 6.23
C PHE A 37 11.04 -11.26 5.57
N LEU A 38 10.61 -11.45 4.32
CA LEU A 38 10.85 -12.69 3.58
C LEU A 38 12.34 -12.93 3.35
N ALA A 39 13.13 -11.88 3.10
CA ALA A 39 14.58 -11.97 2.97
C ALA A 39 15.23 -12.41 4.29
N ALA A 40 14.82 -11.83 5.42
CA ALA A 40 15.32 -12.21 6.75
C ALA A 40 14.95 -13.65 7.15
N LYS A 41 13.83 -14.17 6.63
CA LYS A 41 13.33 -15.53 6.89
C LYS A 41 13.65 -16.54 5.78
N ARG A 42 14.52 -16.18 4.84
CA ARG A 42 14.82 -16.98 3.65
C ARG A 42 15.20 -18.43 3.97
N ASP A 43 16.08 -18.65 4.94
CA ASP A 43 16.54 -20.00 5.29
C ASP A 43 15.42 -20.87 5.86
N GLU A 44 14.53 -20.29 6.65
CA GLU A 44 13.36 -20.98 7.21
C GLU A 44 12.32 -21.30 6.11
N ILE A 45 12.16 -20.40 5.14
CA ILE A 45 11.29 -20.58 3.97
C ILE A 45 11.81 -21.71 3.08
N LEU A 46 13.13 -21.87 2.95
CA LEU A 46 13.72 -22.95 2.14
C LEU A 46 13.64 -24.32 2.82
N ARG A 47 13.54 -24.36 4.16
CA ARG A 47 13.37 -25.59 4.94
C ARG A 47 11.90 -25.98 5.02
N ILE A 48 11.40 -26.61 3.97
CA ILE A 48 10.00 -27.06 3.89
C ILE A 48 9.77 -28.22 4.87
N PRO A 49 8.77 -28.15 5.77
CA PRO A 49 8.44 -29.23 6.68
C PRO A 49 7.99 -30.51 5.93
N PRO A 50 8.23 -31.70 6.52
CA PRO A 50 7.65 -32.92 6.00
C PRO A 50 6.12 -32.81 6.00
N ASN A 51 5.47 -33.36 4.97
CA ASN A 51 4.02 -33.31 4.76
C ASN A 51 3.42 -31.93 4.38
N GLN A 52 4.25 -30.96 3.97
CA GLN A 52 3.77 -29.68 3.45
C GLN A 52 4.29 -29.41 2.04
N THR A 53 3.46 -28.80 1.20
CA THR A 53 3.91 -28.34 -0.12
C THR A 53 4.71 -27.04 -0.01
N LYS A 54 5.65 -26.83 -0.92
CA LYS A 54 6.42 -25.57 -1.02
C LYS A 54 5.50 -24.34 -1.08
N ALA A 55 4.42 -24.43 -1.85
CA ALA A 55 3.46 -23.34 -2.03
C ALA A 55 2.74 -23.00 -0.72
N ALA A 56 2.25 -24.01 0.02
CA ALA A 56 1.57 -23.81 1.30
C ALA A 56 2.52 -23.23 2.36
N HIS A 57 3.76 -23.73 2.42
CA HIS A 57 4.78 -23.20 3.33
C HIS A 57 5.09 -21.73 3.02
N TYR A 58 5.38 -21.39 1.77
CA TYR A 58 5.65 -20.02 1.34
C TYR A 58 4.45 -19.08 1.58
N ALA A 59 3.23 -19.52 1.27
CA ALA A 59 2.02 -18.73 1.50
C ALA A 59 1.83 -18.39 3.00
N SER A 60 2.18 -19.31 3.89
CA SER A 60 2.12 -19.06 5.34
C SER A 60 3.09 -17.95 5.77
N TYR A 61 4.31 -17.92 5.19
CA TYR A 61 5.28 -16.86 5.45
C TYR A 61 4.85 -15.53 4.84
N LEU A 62 4.27 -15.54 3.64
CA LEU A 62 3.75 -14.34 2.99
C LEU A 62 2.63 -13.70 3.84
N LEU A 63 1.72 -14.51 4.38
CA LEU A 63 0.67 -14.02 5.26
C LEU A 63 1.23 -13.46 6.57
N ARG A 64 2.23 -14.11 7.17
CA ARG A 64 2.93 -13.61 8.37
C ARG A 64 3.62 -12.27 8.09
N ALA A 65 4.33 -12.18 6.96
CA ALA A 65 5.02 -10.97 6.52
C ALA A 65 4.03 -9.81 6.31
N ALA A 66 2.89 -10.07 5.65
CA ALA A 66 1.84 -9.08 5.45
C ALA A 66 1.25 -8.59 6.78
N LYS A 67 0.90 -9.49 7.70
CA LYS A 67 0.39 -9.13 9.02
C LYS A 67 1.41 -8.31 9.83
N TYR A 68 2.67 -8.73 9.82
CA TYR A 68 3.75 -8.02 10.48
C TYR A 68 3.93 -6.62 9.89
N SER A 69 4.07 -6.51 8.57
CA SER A 69 4.23 -5.23 7.88
C SER A 69 3.06 -4.27 8.15
N MET A 70 1.83 -4.78 8.14
CA MET A 70 0.65 -3.98 8.49
C MET A 70 0.77 -3.42 9.92
N SER A 71 1.18 -4.24 10.90
CA SER A 71 1.30 -3.79 12.29
C SER A 71 2.45 -2.82 12.56
N VAL A 72 3.56 -2.89 11.80
CA VAL A 72 4.79 -2.14 12.14
C VAL A 72 5.09 -0.96 11.22
N LYS A 73 4.51 -0.93 10.01
CA LYS A 73 4.76 0.14 9.03
C LYS A 73 3.53 0.95 8.67
N VAL A 74 2.36 0.33 8.58
CA VAL A 74 1.13 1.02 8.14
C VAL A 74 0.47 1.71 9.34
N THR A 75 1.08 2.81 9.78
CA THR A 75 0.59 3.65 10.88
C THR A 75 -0.25 4.83 10.35
N SER A 76 -1.03 5.48 11.23
CA SER A 76 -1.73 6.72 10.87
C SER A 76 -0.75 7.77 10.37
N ASP A 77 0.34 7.99 11.11
CA ASP A 77 1.37 8.97 10.75
C ASP A 77 1.95 8.74 9.34
N LEU A 78 2.17 7.48 8.96
CA LEU A 78 2.62 7.16 7.61
C LEU A 78 1.55 7.57 6.59
N CYS A 79 0.29 7.18 6.81
CA CYS A 79 -0.82 7.53 5.92
C CYS A 79 -0.98 9.04 5.78
N ASP A 80 -0.93 9.78 6.89
CA ASP A 80 -1.04 11.24 6.91
C ASP A 80 0.12 11.91 6.17
N THR A 81 1.35 11.40 6.38
CA THR A 81 2.54 11.86 5.65
C THR A 81 2.42 11.62 4.15
N GLN A 82 1.94 10.44 3.73
CA GLN A 82 1.78 10.13 2.31
C GLN A 82 0.63 10.92 1.68
N ALA A 83 -0.45 11.18 2.41
CA ALA A 83 -1.53 12.07 1.96
C ALA A 83 -1.03 13.50 1.73
N ALA A 84 -0.25 14.04 2.67
CA ALA A 84 0.37 15.35 2.51
C ALA A 84 1.36 15.38 1.33
N HIS A 85 2.15 14.32 1.14
CA HIS A 85 3.05 14.20 0.00
C HIS A 85 2.31 14.14 -1.34
N THR A 86 1.16 13.47 -1.41
CA THR A 86 0.34 13.46 -2.62
C THR A 86 -0.31 14.82 -2.91
N LEU A 87 -0.64 15.60 -1.88
CA LEU A 87 -1.20 16.95 -2.05
C LEU A 87 -0.23 17.91 -2.74
N SER A 88 1.10 17.76 -2.55
CA SER A 88 2.07 18.58 -3.27
C SER A 88 2.07 18.29 -4.78
N PHE A 89 1.80 17.05 -5.19
CA PHE A 89 1.60 16.72 -6.61
C PHE A 89 0.26 17.23 -7.15
N HIS A 90 -0.78 17.32 -6.33
CA HIS A 90 -2.02 17.99 -6.75
C HIS A 90 -1.77 19.47 -7.04
N ALA A 91 -0.97 20.15 -6.22
CA ALA A 91 -0.61 21.54 -6.47
C ALA A 91 0.19 21.68 -7.78
N ALA A 92 1.17 20.80 -8.03
CA ALA A 92 1.93 20.79 -9.28
C ALA A 92 1.05 20.48 -10.50
N ALA A 93 0.15 19.50 -10.41
CA ALA A 93 -0.77 19.15 -11.50
C ALA A 93 -1.80 20.26 -11.80
N LEU A 94 -2.16 21.09 -10.81
CA LEU A 94 -3.01 22.26 -10.99
C LEU A 94 -2.23 23.47 -11.53
N ASP A 95 -0.92 23.57 -11.24
CA ASP A 95 -0.04 24.60 -11.80
C ASP A 95 0.30 24.30 -13.28
N GLU A 96 0.44 23.02 -13.62
CA GLU A 96 0.54 22.50 -14.99
C GLU A 96 -0.82 22.48 -15.74
N ASN A 97 -1.64 23.53 -15.58
CA ASN A 97 -2.80 23.73 -16.43
C ASN A 97 -2.37 23.67 -17.90
N ASP A 98 -2.87 22.64 -18.59
CA ASP A 98 -2.80 22.47 -20.04
C ASP A 98 -1.42 22.05 -20.58
N MET A 99 -0.87 20.92 -20.11
CA MET A 99 0.05 20.16 -20.95
C MET A 99 -0.71 19.74 -22.22
N LEU A 100 -0.60 20.56 -23.27
CA LEU A 100 -1.05 20.29 -24.62
C LEU A 100 -0.63 18.87 -24.99
N ILE A 101 -1.60 17.97 -25.07
CA ILE A 101 -1.41 16.68 -25.73
C ILE A 101 -1.17 17.03 -27.20
N GLY A 102 0.11 17.06 -27.58
CA GLY A 102 0.58 17.55 -28.87
C GLY A 102 -0.01 16.78 -30.06
N SER A 103 -0.40 17.61 -31.04
CA SER A 103 -0.45 17.50 -32.51
C SER A 103 -0.39 16.13 -33.18
#